data_AF-A0A2Z6M3X6-F1
#
_entry.id   AF-A0A2Z6M3X6-F1
#
_cell.length_a   1.000
_cell.length_b   1.000
_cell.length_c   1.000
_cell.angle_alpha   90.00
_cell.angle_beta   90.00
_cell.angle_gamma   90.00
#
_symmetry.space_group_name_H-M   'P 1'
#
loop_
_entity.id
_entity.type
_entity.pdbx_description
1 polymer ?
#
loop_
_entity_poly.entity_id
_entity_poly.type
_entity_poly.pdbx_seq_one_letter_code
_entity_poly.pdbx_strand_id
1 'polypeptide(L)'
;MQKVIMEQQFNIFKSKYNKSYPTKEEHDYRFGMFKATLKFIEERNKINKAAHKNYKLGINDFSDLTYKNILVQDVSATARSPMQRIVF
;
A
#
# COMPACT_ATOMS: atom_id res chain seq x y z
N MET A 1 -8.80 9.05 -11.64
CA MET A 1 -8.11 9.90 -10.64
C MET A 1 -6.97 10.65 -11.34
N GLN A 2 -6.85 11.97 -11.15
CA GLN A 2 -5.90 12.82 -11.90
C GLN A 2 -4.45 12.54 -11.49
N LYS A 3 -3.51 12.59 -12.45
CA LYS A 3 -2.06 12.34 -12.25
C LYS A 3 -1.45 13.22 -11.15
N VAL A 4 -1.83 14.50 -11.09
CA VAL A 4 -1.33 15.50 -10.14
C VAL A 4 -1.63 15.14 -8.69
N ILE A 5 -2.83 14.61 -8.42
CA ILE A 5 -3.25 14.21 -7.07
C ILE A 5 -2.43 13.01 -6.56
N MET A 6 -2.05 12.09 -7.47
CA MET A 6 -1.25 10.92 -7.13
C MET A 6 0.20 11.27 -6.78
N GLU A 7 0.82 12.21 -7.50
CA GLU A 7 2.17 12.69 -7.18
C GLU A 7 2.20 13.39 -5.82
N GLN A 8 1.18 14.19 -5.50
CA GLN A 8 1.04 14.81 -4.18
C GLN A 8 0.91 13.76 -3.07
N GLN A 9 0.03 12.77 -3.24
CA GLN A 9 -0.11 11.68 -2.27
C GLN A 9 1.17 10.84 -2.13
N PHE A 10 1.91 10.63 -3.22
CA PHE A 10 3.16 9.90 -3.18
C PHE A 10 4.27 10.70 -2.47
N ASN A 11 4.31 12.01 -2.62
CA ASN A 11 5.24 12.87 -1.88
C ASN A 11 4.93 12.90 -0.38
N ILE A 12 3.64 12.95 -0.01
CA ILE A 12 3.20 12.80 1.38
C ILE A 12 3.60 11.42 1.93
N PHE A 13 3.38 10.36 1.16
CA PHE A 13 3.79 8.99 1.51
C PHE A 13 5.30 8.89 1.76
N LYS A 14 6.12 9.41 0.83
CA LYS A 14 7.59 9.40 0.99
C LYS A 14 8.02 10.14 2.26
N SER A 15 7.44 11.31 2.51
CA SER A 15 7.76 12.12 3.70
C SER A 15 7.32 11.43 4.99
N LYS A 16 6.12 10.84 5.00
CA LYS A 16 5.55 10.17 6.18
C LYS A 16 6.34 8.93 6.59
N TYR A 17 6.85 8.17 5.62
CA TYR A 17 7.53 6.90 5.85
C TYR A 17 9.03 6.95 5.52
N ASN A 18 9.62 8.15 5.45
CA ASN A 18 11.04 8.39 5.17
C ASN A 18 11.59 7.60 3.97
N LYS A 19 10.83 7.54 2.87
CA LYS A 19 11.23 6.82 1.65
C LYS A 19 12.05 7.73 0.73
N SER A 20 13.13 7.19 0.20
CA SER A 20 13.95 7.84 -0.83
C SER A 20 14.19 6.88 -1.98
N TYR A 21 14.05 7.38 -3.21
CA TYR A 21 14.27 6.62 -4.45
C TYR A 21 15.29 7.40 -5.30
N PRO A 22 16.58 7.01 -5.28
CA PRO A 22 17.66 7.81 -5.85
C PRO A 22 17.61 7.94 -7.38
N THR A 23 17.03 6.97 -8.07
CA THR A 23 16.97 6.96 -9.54
C THR A 23 15.56 7.25 -10.03
N LYS A 24 15.47 7.81 -11.24
CA LYS A 24 14.17 8.08 -11.88
C LYS A 24 13.42 6.78 -12.17
N GLU A 25 14.15 5.74 -12.55
CA GLU A 25 13.62 4.41 -12.84
C GLU A 25 12.99 3.79 -11.60
N GLU A 26 13.67 3.87 -10.45
CA GLU A 26 13.14 3.38 -9.18
C GLU A 26 11.93 4.21 -8.74
N HIS A 27 12.01 5.54 -8.84
CA HIS A 27 10.90 6.43 -8.53
C HIS A 27 9.65 6.06 -9.34
N ASP A 28 9.78 5.92 -10.67
CA ASP A 28 8.66 5.63 -11.56
C ASP A 28 8.09 4.23 -11.30
N TYR A 29 8.93 3.25 -11.00
CA TYR A 29 8.52 1.91 -10.60
C TYR A 29 7.70 1.91 -9.30
N ARG A 30 8.24 2.54 -8.25
CA ARG A 30 7.62 2.64 -6.92
C ARG A 30 6.33 3.45 -6.97
N PHE A 31 6.31 4.52 -7.76
CA PHE A 31 5.10 5.31 -8.02
C PHE A 31 4.04 4.48 -8.76
N GLY A 32 4.46 3.62 -9.70
CA GLY A 32 3.59 2.64 -10.36
C GLY A 32 2.90 1.71 -9.36
N MET A 33 3.67 1.14 -8.43
CA MET A 33 3.14 0.28 -7.37
C MET A 33 2.20 1.03 -6.42
N PHE A 34 2.59 2.23 -6.00
CA PHE A 34 1.76 3.07 -5.13
C PHE A 34 0.38 3.36 -5.73
N LYS A 35 0.33 3.69 -7.03
CA LYS A 35 -0.94 3.88 -7.75
C LYS A 35 -1.81 2.62 -7.76
N ALA A 36 -1.20 1.45 -7.97
CA ALA A 36 -1.92 0.18 -7.94
C ALA A 36 -2.49 -0.12 -6.56
N THR A 37 -1.73 0.12 -5.49
CA THR A 37 -2.18 -0.05 -4.11
C THR A 37 -3.32 0.88 -3.75
N LEU A 38 -3.25 2.16 -4.14
CA LEU A 38 -4.34 3.11 -3.92
C LEU A 38 -5.64 2.65 -4.56
N LYS A 39 -5.58 2.22 -5.83
CA LYS A 39 -6.74 1.69 -6.54
C LYS A 39 -7.34 0.48 -5.84
N PHE A 40 -6.49 -0.44 -5.36
CA PHE A 40 -6.93 -1.61 -4.59
C PHE A 40 -7.61 -1.21 -3.27
N ILE A 41 -7.03 -0.26 -2.53
CA ILE A 41 -7.60 0.25 -1.27
C ILE A 41 -8.98 0.85 -1.52
N GLU A 42 -9.13 1.70 -2.53
CA GLU A 42 -10.41 2.33 -2.89
C GLU A 42 -11.48 1.30 -3.23
N GLU A 43 -11.16 0.35 -4.12
CA GLU A 43 -12.06 -0.71 -4.53
C GLU A 43 -12.46 -1.60 -3.36
N ARG A 44 -11.48 -2.03 -2.56
CA ARG A 44 -11.73 -2.87 -1.39
C ARG A 44 -12.55 -2.15 -0.33
N ASN A 45 -12.33 -0.86 -0.11
CA ASN A 45 -13.12 -0.05 0.81
C ASN A 45 -14.57 0.13 0.33
N LYS A 46 -14.80 0.26 -0.98
CA LYS A 46 -16.14 0.28 -1.56
C LYS A 46 -16.87 -1.05 -1.30
N ILE A 47 -16.18 -2.18 -1.54
CA ILE A 47 -16.71 -3.52 -1.26
C ILE A 47 -16.99 -3.70 0.24
N ASN A 48 -16.05 -3.30 1.11
CA ASN A 48 -16.20 -3.43 2.55
C ASN A 48 -17.39 -2.63 3.07
N LYS A 49 -17.60 -1.41 2.55
CA LYS A 49 -18.76 -0.58 2.87
C LYS A 49 -20.06 -1.27 2.45
N ALA A 50 -20.12 -1.82 1.24
CA ALA A 50 -21.29 -2.55 0.74
C ALA A 50 -21.55 -3.84 1.54
N ALA A 51 -20.50 -4.50 2.02
CA ALA A 51 -20.58 -5.70 2.85
C ALA A 51 -20.73 -5.39 4.36
N HIS A 52 -21.04 -4.15 4.75
CA HIS A 52 -21.19 -3.71 6.15
C HIS A 52 -20.02 -4.08 7.07
N LYS A 53 -18.80 -4.11 6.53
CA LYS A 53 -17.60 -4.36 7.32
C LYS A 53 -17.24 -3.13 8.13
N ASN A 54 -16.78 -3.35 9.37
CA ASN A 54 -16.37 -2.32 10.31
C ASN A 54 -14.92 -1.82 10.11
N TYR A 55 -14.25 -2.21 9.01
CA TYR A 55 -12.87 -1.81 8.75
C TYR A 55 -12.66 -1.29 7.33
N LYS A 56 -11.66 -0.42 7.19
CA LYS A 56 -11.20 0.14 5.92
C LYS A 56 -9.70 -0.05 5.80
N LEU A 57 -9.22 -0.25 4.59
CA LEU A 57 -7.80 -0.23 4.26
C LEU A 57 -7.33 1.23 4.10
N GLY A 58 -6.06 1.46 4.41
CA GLY A 58 -5.39 2.75 4.27
C GLY A 58 -3.95 2.59 3.82
N ILE A 59 -3.30 3.71 3.50
CA ILE A 59 -1.90 3.75 3.07
C ILE A 59 -0.99 3.43 4.27
N ASN A 60 -0.08 2.50 4.10
CA ASN A 60 0.95 2.07 5.05
C ASN A 60 2.35 2.09 4.39
N ASP A 61 3.39 1.78 5.16
CA ASP A 61 4.80 1.75 4.75
C ASP A 61 5.11 0.83 3.57
N PHE A 62 4.21 -0.10 3.26
CA PHE A 62 4.33 -1.08 2.18
C PHE A 62 3.49 -0.70 0.95
N SER A 63 2.92 0.50 0.92
CA SER A 63 2.01 0.89 -0.16
C SER A 63 2.70 1.07 -1.50
N ASP A 64 4.03 1.20 -1.52
CA ASP A 64 4.89 1.15 -2.71
C ASP A 64 5.34 -0.28 -3.09
N LEU A 65 4.84 -1.30 -2.40
CA LEU A 65 5.07 -2.72 -2.69
C LEU A 65 3.79 -3.37 -3.20
N THR A 66 3.87 -4.15 -4.28
CA THR A 66 2.70 -4.90 -4.75
C THR A 66 2.56 -6.20 -3.97
N TYR A 67 1.32 -6.51 -3.56
CA TYR A 67 0.91 -7.75 -2.90
C TYR A 67 1.47 -9.04 -3.54
N LYS A 68 1.73 -9.03 -4.86
CA LYS A 68 2.32 -10.16 -5.60
C LYS A 68 3.70 -10.58 -5.06
N ASN A 69 4.47 -9.67 -4.45
CA ASN A 69 5.74 -10.02 -3.81
C ASN A 69 5.62 -10.29 -2.30
N ILE A 70 4.57 -9.82 -1.63
CA ILE A 70 4.37 -10.07 -0.20
C ILE A 70 4.01 -11.55 0.02
N LEU A 71 3.15 -12.12 -0.82
CA LEU A 71 2.76 -13.54 -0.73
C LEU A 71 3.92 -14.53 -1.02
N VAL A 72 5.00 -14.07 -1.63
CA VAL A 72 6.13 -14.93 -2.04
C VAL A 72 7.31 -14.83 -1.07
N GLN A 73 7.43 -13.75 -0.29
CA GLN A 73 8.43 -13.65 0.78
C GLN A 73 7.97 -14.19 2.14
N ASP A 74 6.65 -14.23 2.41
CA ASP A 74 6.12 -14.66 3.72
C ASP A 74 5.81 -16.16 3.82
N VAL A 75 6.05 -16.96 2.78
CA VAL A 75 5.81 -18.41 2.81
C VAL A 75 7.02 -19.25 3.22
N SER A 76 8.19 -18.63 3.45
CA SER A 76 9.43 -19.35 3.81
C SER A 76 10.03 -18.99 5.18
N ALA A 77 9.46 -18.04 5.93
CA ALA A 77 9.93 -17.67 7.25
C ALA A 77 8.88 -17.98 8.33
N THR A 78 8.95 -19.20 8.84
CA THR A 78 8.79 -19.59 10.25
C THR A 78 7.67 -18.95 11.08
N ALA A 79 6.80 -19.84 11.57
CA ALA A 79 5.87 -19.66 12.68
C ALA A 79 6.23 -18.56 13.73
N ARG A 80 5.18 -17.83 14.12
CA ARG A 80 5.06 -16.86 15.24
C ARG A 80 5.36 -15.39 14.92
N SER A 81 4.36 -14.73 14.36
CA SER A 81 3.68 -13.67 15.11
C SER A 81 2.19 -13.79 14.76
N PRO A 82 1.27 -13.95 15.74
CA PRO A 82 -0.14 -13.89 15.42
C PRO A 82 -0.35 -12.54 14.76
N MET A 83 -1.06 -12.53 13.62
CA MET A 83 -1.56 -11.33 12.96
C MET A 83 -1.62 -10.22 13.97
N GLN A 84 -0.73 -9.22 13.84
CA GLN A 84 -0.87 -8.01 14.64
C GLN A 84 -2.31 -7.61 14.41
N ARG A 85 -3.09 -7.85 15.47
CA ARG A 85 -4.48 -7.54 15.56
C ARG A 85 -4.44 -6.04 15.44
N ILE A 86 -4.59 -5.53 14.23
CA ILE A 86 -4.88 -4.13 13.99
C ILE A 86 -6.30 -3.99 14.52
N VAL A 87 -6.38 -3.85 15.83
CA VAL A 87 -7.50 -3.26 16.53
C VAL A 87 -7.49 -1.81 16.04
N PHE A 88 -8.50 -1.47 15.22
CA PHE A 88 -9.05 -0.13 15.23
C PHE A 88 -10.15 -0.10 16.29
#